data_AF-A0A7Y5Q796-F1
#
_entry.id   AF-A0A7Y5Q796-F1
#
_cell.length_a   1.000
_cell.length_b   1.000
_cell.length_c   1.000
_cell.angle_alpha   90.00
_cell.angle_beta   90.00
_cell.angle_gamma   90.00
#
_symmetry.space_group_name_H-M   'P 1'
#
loop_
_entity.id
_entity.type
_entity.pdbx_description
1 polymer ?
#
loop_
_entity_poly.entity_id
_entity_poly.type
_entity_poly.pdbx_seq_one_letter_code
_entity_poly.pdbx_strand_id
1 'polypeptide(L)' 'MEPHFERVAIIGVGLIGGSLGLALRERRLARTVAVYSRTPATRQRAVERGAA' A
#
# COMPACT_ATOMS: atom_id res chain seq x y z
N MET A 1 -10.98 15.99 6.55
CA MET A 1 -11.81 14.85 6.12
C MET A 1 -11.17 13.61 6.71
N GLU A 2 -11.92 12.78 7.44
CA GLU A 2 -11.36 11.51 7.92
C GLU A 2 -11.18 10.55 6.73
N PRO A 3 -10.06 9.81 6.66
CA PRO A 3 -9.87 8.80 5.62
C PRO A 3 -10.96 7.73 5.74
N HIS A 4 -11.43 7.21 4.59
CA HIS A 4 -12.48 6.18 4.53
C HIS A 4 -12.10 4.92 5.31
N PHE A 5 -10.80 4.62 5.39
CA PHE A 5 -10.27 3.47 6.11
C PHE A 5 -9.23 3.91 7.14
N GLU A 6 -9.31 3.38 8.36
CA GLU A 6 -8.25 3.58 9.34
C GLU A 6 -6.98 2.81 8.95
N ARG A 7 -7.12 1.56 8.52
CA ARG A 7 -6.01 0.71 8.10
C ARG A 7 -6.40 -0.20 6.95
N VAL A 8 -5.53 -0.30 5.95
CA VAL A 8 -5.66 -1.22 4.83
C VAL A 8 -4.45 -2.14 4.78
N ALA A 9 -4.67 -3.45 4.67
CA ALA A 9 -3.63 -4.45 4.45
C ALA A 9 -3.72 -4.99 3.01
N ILE A 10 -2.61 -4.95 2.27
CA ILE A 10 -2.49 -5.47 0.91
C ILE A 10 -1.60 -6.71 0.92
N ILE A 11 -2.19 -7.87 0.61
CA ILE A 11 -1.46 -9.14 0.54
C ILE A 11 -1.16 -9.45 -0.93
N GLY A 12 0.07 -9.21 -1.33
CA GLY A 12 0.52 -9.27 -2.73
C GLY A 12 0.67 -7.88 -3.34
N VAL A 13 1.84 -7.25 -3.16
CA VAL A 13 2.19 -5.92 -3.66
C VAL A 13 2.95 -6.01 -4.99
N GLY A 14 2.32 -6.71 -5.95
CA GLY A 14 2.74 -6.75 -7.35
C GLY A 14 2.16 -5.56 -8.13
N LEU A 15 1.84 -5.77 -9.42
CA LEU A 15 1.25 -4.71 -10.26
C LEU A 15 -0.06 -4.17 -9.67
N ILE A 16 -1.03 -5.04 -9.38
CA ILE A 16 -2.36 -4.61 -8.90
C ILE A 16 -2.29 -4.07 -7.47
N GLY A 17 -1.72 -4.85 -6.54
CA GLY A 17 -1.64 -4.43 -5.13
C GLY A 17 -0.77 -3.20 -4.92
N GLY A 18 0.31 -3.05 -5.71
CA GLY A 18 1.13 -1.84 -5.71
C GLY A 18 0.36 -0.62 -6.18
N SER A 19 -0.31 -0.70 -7.34
CA SER A 19 -1.14 0.39 -7.87
C SER A 19 -2.26 0.78 -6.91
N LEU A 20 -2.89 -0.19 -6.24
CA LEU A 20 -3.90 0.09 -5.21
C LEU A 20 -3.28 0.82 -4.00
N GLY A 21 -2.14 0.37 -3.52
CA GLY A 21 -1.41 1.02 -2.41
C GLY A 21 -1.08 2.48 -2.72
N LEU A 22 -0.58 2.75 -3.92
CA LEU A 22 -0.31 4.11 -4.41
C LEU A 22 -1.60 4.95 -4.44
N ALA A 23 -2.67 4.44 -5.05
CA ALA A 23 -3.93 5.17 -5.15
C ALA A 23 -4.55 5.48 -3.77
N LEU A 24 -4.46 4.55 -2.81
CA LEU A 24 -4.93 4.77 -1.43
C LEU A 24 -4.18 5.91 -0.75
N ARG A 25 -2.86 5.98 -0.95
CA ARG A 25 -1.99 7.03 -0.38
C ARG A 25 -2.21 8.37 -1.06
N GLU A 26 -2.16 8.42 -2.40
CA GLU A 26 -2.35 9.65 -3.20
C GLU A 26 -3.70 10.32 -2.91
N ARG A 27 -4.76 9.52 -2.80
CA ARG A 27 -6.13 9.99 -2.55
C ARG A 27 -6.46 10.13 -1.06
N ARG A 28 -5.51 9.85 -0.15
CA ARG A 28 -5.69 9.89 1.30
C ARG A 28 -6.92 9.10 1.78
N LEU A 29 -7.16 7.94 1.16
CA LEU A 29 -8.32 7.09 1.47
C LEU A 29 -8.09 6.22 2.70
N ALA A 30 -6.84 5.98 3.08
CA ALA A 30 -6.48 5.21 4.27
C ALA A 30 -5.51 6.00 5.16
N ARG A 31 -5.67 5.94 6.48
CA ARG A 31 -4.68 6.51 7.42
C ARG A 31 -3.37 5.72 7.39
N THR A 32 -3.48 4.39 7.42
CA THR A 32 -2.32 3.50 7.29
C THR A 32 -2.52 2.51 6.16
N VAL A 33 -1.52 2.35 5.31
CA VAL A 33 -1.41 1.24 4.38
C VAL A 33 -0.31 0.30 4.91
N ALA A 34 -0.55 -1.00 4.86
CA ALA A 34 0.43 -2.02 5.20
C ALA A 34 0.46 -3.04 4.07
N VAL A 35 1.65 -3.46 3.66
CA VAL A 35 1.81 -4.38 2.53
C VAL A 35 2.58 -5.61 2.93
N TYR A 36 2.26 -6.73 2.28
CA TYR A 36 3.01 -7.97 2.38
C TYR A 36 3.25 -8.58 1.00
N SER A 37 4.40 -9.23 0.84
CA SER A 37 4.72 -10.10 -0.28
C SER A 37 5.81 -11.08 0.13
N ARG A 38 5.86 -12.22 -0.57
CA ARG A 38 6.77 -13.33 -0.25
C ARG A 38 8.22 -12.91 -0.08
N THR A 39 8.75 -12.04 -0.94
CA THR A 39 10.17 -11.66 -0.91
C THR A 39 10.38 -10.30 -0.22
N PRO A 40 11.47 -10.15 0.57
CA PRO A 40 11.86 -8.85 1.14
C PRO A 40 12.01 -7.76 0.07
N ALA A 41 12.65 -8.08 -1.05
CA ALA A 41 12.90 -7.13 -2.13
C ALA A 41 11.61 -6.51 -2.71
N THR A 42 10.49 -7.25 -2.77
CA THR A 42 9.21 -6.67 -3.22
C THR A 42 8.61 -5.75 -2.17
N ARG A 43 8.72 -6.11 -0.88
CA ARG A 43 8.25 -5.26 0.23
C ARG A 43 9.05 -3.95 0.30
N GLN A 44 10.37 -4.02 0.15
CA GLN A 44 11.26 -2.86 0.11
C GLN A 44 10.87 -1.90 -1.02
N ARG A 45 10.71 -2.43 -2.25
CA ARG A 45 10.29 -1.65 -3.42
C ARG A 45 8.94 -0.97 -3.21
N ALA A 46 8.00 -1.61 -2.53
CA ALA A 46 6.71 -1.00 -2.24
C ALA A 46 6.83 0.22 -1.31
N VAL A 47 7.69 0.15 -0.29
CA VAL A 47 7.99 1.30 0.58
C VAL A 47 8.69 2.41 -0.21
N GLU A 48 9.72 2.08 -0.99
CA GLU A 48 10.47 3.04 -1.82
C GLU A 48 9.60 3.78 -2.84
N ARG A 49 8.54 3.12 -3.33
CA ARG A 49 7.58 3.71 -4.28
C ARG A 49 6.40 4.41 -3.60
N GLY A 50 6.26 4.31 -2.28
CA GLY A 50 5.14 4.89 -1.53
C GLY A 50 3.83 4.08 -1.60
N ALA A 51 3.90 2.82 -2.01
CA ALA A 51 2.74 1.92 -2.03
C ALA A 51 2.42 1.29 -0.66
N ALA A 52 3.30 1.49 0.32
CA ALA A 52 3.15 1.07 1.72
C ALA A 52 2.98 2.27 2.62
#